data_AF-A0A2V6YYZ9-F1
#
_entry.id   AF-A0A2V6YYZ9-F1
#
_cell.length_a   1.000
_cell.length_b   1.000
_cell.length_c   1.000
_cell.angle_alpha   90.00
_cell.angle_beta   90.00
_cell.angle_gamma   90.00
#
_symmetry.space_group_name_H-M   'P 1'
#
loop_
_entity.id
_entity.type
_entity.pdbx_description
1 polymer ?
#
loop_
_entity_poly.entity_id
_entity_poly.type
_entity_poly.pdbx_seq_one_letter_code
_entity_poly.pdbx_strand_id
1 'polypeptide(L)'
;MAYAAVSRHAPPADAPGTPPVPEPTYAERARTLAHVGRVGTLATLSRRHPGHPFASVMPYALDGAGRPLVLISSMAMHTQNLQADPRASLLVTQPGWSGDPLAAARLTLMGEGHVVPAEETKTARGAYLARHERAAYWVDFEDFAFWRLEVVDLYFVGGFAAMDWVSAADYAAAEPDPLADVAGGIVEHMNRDHADALVAYARVYAREQADEATMVAVDRLGFKLRLRQGDRLSSVRIAFPREVRTAGESREVLTEMLRQTRGGP
;
A
#
# COMPACT_ATOMS: atom_id res chain seq x y z
N MET A 1 27.85 10.44 9.77
CA MET A 1 28.25 9.04 10.05
C MET A 1 27.05 8.16 9.77
N ALA A 2 27.09 7.42 8.66
CA ALA A 2 25.97 6.56 8.24
C ALA A 2 25.97 5.27 9.06
N TYR A 3 24.91 5.05 9.83
CA TYR A 3 24.65 3.76 10.47
C TYR A 3 23.94 2.88 9.43
N ALA A 4 24.69 1.95 8.81
CA ALA A 4 24.08 0.86 8.07
C ALA A 4 23.42 -0.08 9.10
N ALA A 5 22.10 0.06 9.30
CA ALA A 5 21.35 -0.84 10.14
C ALA A 5 21.15 -2.16 9.39
N VAL A 6 21.92 -3.18 9.75
CA VAL A 6 21.68 -4.56 9.31
C VAL A 6 20.34 -5.00 9.91
N SER A 7 19.31 -5.12 9.06
CA SER A 7 17.99 -5.60 9.46
C SER A 7 18.08 -7.07 9.87
N ARG A 8 17.95 -7.34 11.18
CA ARG A 8 18.01 -8.70 11.78
C ARG A 8 16.76 -9.55 11.53
N HIS A 9 15.87 -9.10 10.64
CA HIS A 9 14.59 -9.74 10.36
C HIS A 9 14.39 -10.03 8.86
N ALA A 10 15.48 -10.15 8.09
CA ALA A 10 15.41 -10.62 6.72
C ALA A 10 14.79 -12.03 6.66
N PRO A 11 14.04 -12.38 5.60
CA PRO A 11 13.61 -13.76 5.39
C PRO A 11 14.83 -14.68 5.29
N PRO A 12 14.68 -16.00 5.45
CA PRO A 12 15.72 -16.93 5.03
C PRO A 12 16.11 -16.59 3.59
N ALA A 13 17.40 -16.37 3.33
CA ALA A 13 17.88 -16.05 2.01
C ALA A 13 17.49 -17.18 1.04
N ASP A 14 16.98 -16.81 -0.14
CA ASP A 14 16.82 -17.75 -1.25
C ASP A 14 18.16 -18.44 -1.52
N ALA A 15 18.12 -19.69 -1.97
CA ALA A 15 19.32 -20.47 -2.29
C ALA A 15 20.24 -19.65 -3.23
N PRO A 16 21.55 -19.54 -2.92
CA PRO A 16 22.46 -18.68 -3.66
C PRO A 16 22.46 -19.02 -5.15
N GLY A 17 22.14 -18.04 -5.99
CA GLY A 17 22.18 -18.15 -7.45
C GLY A 17 20.82 -18.15 -8.16
N THR A 18 19.70 -18.13 -7.45
CA THR A 18 18.39 -17.89 -8.09
C THR A 18 18.10 -16.38 -8.12
N PRO A 19 17.84 -15.77 -9.29
CA PRO A 19 17.43 -14.38 -9.32
C PRO A 19 16.13 -14.20 -8.53
N PRO A 20 15.98 -13.13 -7.75
CA PRO A 20 14.78 -12.91 -6.95
C PRO A 20 13.54 -12.82 -7.86
N VAL A 21 12.43 -13.40 -7.40
CA VAL A 21 11.15 -13.34 -8.12
C VAL A 21 10.72 -11.86 -8.23
N PRO A 22 10.41 -11.35 -9.44
CA PRO A 22 10.09 -9.93 -9.63
C PRO A 22 8.96 -9.44 -8.71
N GLU A 23 9.18 -8.30 -8.08
CA GLU A 23 8.31 -7.68 -7.07
C GLU A 23 8.22 -6.17 -7.32
N PRO A 24 7.04 -5.53 -7.13
CA PRO A 24 6.96 -4.09 -7.15
C PRO A 24 7.89 -3.50 -6.10
N THR A 25 8.59 -2.42 -6.45
CA THR A 25 9.51 -1.73 -5.55
C THR A 25 8.77 -1.24 -4.29
N TYR A 26 9.51 -0.95 -3.22
CA TYR A 26 8.89 -0.37 -2.02
C TYR A 26 8.22 0.98 -2.29
N ALA A 27 8.72 1.77 -3.24
CA ALA A 27 8.08 3.00 -3.70
C ALA A 27 6.71 2.73 -4.35
N GLU A 28 6.62 1.75 -5.26
CA GLU A 28 5.35 1.37 -5.91
C GLU A 28 4.37 0.76 -4.91
N ARG A 29 4.84 -0.04 -3.94
CA ARG A 29 4.01 -0.56 -2.85
C ARG A 29 3.50 0.53 -1.93
N ALA A 30 4.34 1.51 -1.59
CA ALA A 30 3.94 2.67 -0.81
C ALA A 30 2.90 3.50 -1.57
N ARG A 31 3.10 3.77 -2.87
CA ARG A 31 2.12 4.46 -3.73
C ARG A 31 0.80 3.70 -3.82
N THR A 32 0.87 2.38 -3.97
CA THR A 32 -0.30 1.49 -3.96
C THR A 32 -1.05 1.58 -2.64
N LEU A 33 -0.35 1.47 -1.51
CA LEU A 33 -0.98 1.51 -0.19
C LEU A 33 -1.60 2.88 0.11
N ALA A 34 -0.91 3.97 -0.25
CA ALA A 34 -1.46 5.32 -0.16
C ALA A 34 -2.73 5.46 -1.02
N HIS A 35 -2.74 4.88 -2.22
CA HIS A 35 -3.87 4.93 -3.16
C HIS A 35 -5.08 4.13 -2.71
N VAL A 36 -4.90 2.91 -2.18
CA VAL A 36 -6.04 2.11 -1.68
C VAL A 36 -6.51 2.57 -0.30
N GLY A 37 -5.61 3.07 0.54
CA GLY A 37 -5.92 3.62 1.87
C GLY A 37 -6.68 4.94 1.77
N ARG A 38 -7.95 5.00 2.20
CA ARG A 38 -8.76 6.24 2.10
C ARG A 38 -8.69 7.14 3.34
N VAL A 39 -8.29 6.57 4.45
CA VAL A 39 -8.24 7.19 5.77
C VAL A 39 -6.93 6.80 6.41
N GLY A 40 -6.25 7.77 7.02
CA GLY A 40 -5.06 7.54 7.81
C GLY A 40 -5.19 8.12 9.21
N THR A 41 -4.09 8.07 9.95
CA THR A 41 -3.94 8.75 11.24
C THR A 41 -2.90 9.85 11.07
N LEU A 42 -3.34 11.11 11.15
CA LEU A 42 -2.45 12.28 11.10
C LEU A 42 -1.92 12.55 12.52
N ALA A 43 -0.60 12.46 12.68
CA ALA A 43 0.11 12.88 13.87
C ALA A 43 0.69 14.29 13.68
N THR A 44 0.39 15.19 14.61
CA THR A 44 0.84 16.59 14.64
C THR A 44 1.46 16.90 15.99
N LEU A 45 2.18 18.02 16.14
CA LEU A 45 2.72 18.45 17.43
C LEU A 45 1.66 19.25 18.22
N SER A 46 1.31 18.78 19.42
CA SER A 46 0.24 19.38 20.22
C SER A 46 0.63 20.77 20.71
N ARG A 47 -0.10 21.79 20.26
CA ARG A 47 0.03 23.15 20.82
C ARG A 47 -0.50 23.23 22.25
N ARG A 48 -1.53 22.43 22.57
CA ARG A 48 -2.17 22.41 23.90
C ARG A 48 -1.30 21.74 24.96
N HIS A 49 -0.53 20.73 24.56
CA HIS A 49 0.39 19.99 25.43
C HIS A 49 1.76 19.92 24.77
N PRO A 50 2.60 20.97 24.91
CA PRO A 50 3.91 21.01 24.27
C PRO A 50 4.73 19.74 24.50
N GLY A 51 5.42 19.28 23.44
CA GLY A 51 6.21 18.05 23.44
C GLY A 51 5.40 16.77 23.21
N HIS A 52 4.07 16.80 23.26
CA HIS A 52 3.24 15.61 23.00
C HIS A 52 2.82 15.54 21.52
N PRO A 53 2.91 14.37 20.87
CA PRO A 53 2.26 14.15 19.58
C PRO A 53 0.73 14.07 19.78
N PHE A 54 -0.02 14.57 18.81
CA PHE A 54 -1.47 14.52 18.76
C PHE A 54 -1.92 13.80 17.49
N ALA A 55 -2.57 12.65 17.66
CA ALA A 55 -3.07 11.82 16.58
C ALA A 55 -4.56 12.07 16.33
N SER A 56 -4.96 12.15 15.05
CA SER A 56 -6.36 12.28 14.65
C SER A 56 -6.66 11.47 13.38
N VAL A 57 -7.87 10.94 13.29
CA VAL A 57 -8.36 10.26 12.08
C VAL A 57 -8.44 11.27 10.94
N MET A 58 -7.90 10.91 9.77
CA MET A 58 -7.74 11.83 8.66
C MET A 58 -8.13 11.20 7.32
N PRO A 59 -9.33 11.51 6.79
CA PRO A 59 -9.68 11.22 5.41
C PRO A 59 -8.83 12.08 4.47
N TYR A 60 -8.19 11.45 3.50
CA TYR A 60 -7.30 12.12 2.56
C TYR A 60 -7.55 11.67 1.12
N ALA A 61 -7.14 12.51 0.17
CA ALA A 61 -6.92 12.16 -1.23
C ALA A 61 -5.44 12.35 -1.58
N LEU A 62 -5.07 12.05 -2.82
CA LEU A 62 -3.70 12.20 -3.30
C LEU A 62 -3.68 13.17 -4.47
N ASP A 63 -2.64 13.99 -4.55
CA ASP A 63 -2.33 14.70 -5.79
C ASP A 63 -1.58 13.79 -6.80
N GLY A 64 -1.22 14.34 -7.96
CA GLY A 64 -0.53 13.59 -9.01
C GLY A 64 0.86 13.05 -8.63
N ALA A 65 1.48 13.58 -7.57
CA ALA A 65 2.76 13.10 -7.05
C ALA A 65 2.58 12.12 -5.87
N GLY A 66 1.34 11.75 -5.53
CA GLY A 66 1.04 10.89 -4.39
C GLY A 66 1.12 11.61 -3.04
N ARG A 67 1.12 12.94 -2.99
CA ARG A 67 1.13 13.68 -1.71
C ARG A 67 -0.28 13.73 -1.11
N PRO A 68 -0.45 13.45 0.19
CA PRO A 68 -1.76 13.54 0.83
C PRO A 68 -2.34 14.96 0.79
N LEU A 69 -3.58 15.06 0.32
CA LEU A 69 -4.45 16.23 0.39
C LEU A 69 -5.54 15.98 1.43
N VAL A 70 -5.66 16.88 2.40
CA VAL A 70 -6.67 16.81 3.46
C VAL A 70 -7.54 18.07 3.43
N LEU A 71 -8.80 17.93 3.84
CA LEU A 71 -9.76 19.02 3.95
C LEU A 71 -10.10 19.18 5.44
N ILE A 72 -9.59 20.23 6.08
CA ILE A 72 -9.63 20.37 7.53
C ILE A 72 -10.14 21.75 7.94
N SER A 73 -10.95 21.79 9.01
CA SER A 73 -11.47 23.03 9.60
C SER A 73 -10.38 23.75 10.39
N SER A 74 -10.30 25.07 10.29
CA SER A 74 -9.48 25.97 11.10
C SER A 74 -9.78 25.84 12.60
N MET A 75 -10.97 25.36 12.98
CA MET A 75 -11.35 25.13 14.37
C MET A 75 -10.77 23.81 14.93
N ALA A 76 -10.33 22.88 14.09
CA ALA A 76 -9.83 21.59 14.54
C ALA A 76 -8.43 21.68 15.18
N MET A 77 -8.19 20.87 16.21
CA MET A 77 -6.91 20.85 16.92
C MET A 77 -5.73 20.50 16.02
N HIS A 78 -5.88 19.56 15.08
CA HIS A 78 -4.80 19.24 14.14
C HIS A 78 -4.45 20.41 13.22
N THR A 79 -5.42 21.23 12.81
CA THR A 79 -5.17 22.42 11.98
C THR A 79 -4.42 23.49 12.77
N GLN A 80 -4.87 23.73 13.99
CA GLN A 80 -4.24 24.63 14.94
C GLN A 80 -2.82 24.20 15.33
N ASN A 81 -2.56 22.89 15.37
CA ASN A 81 -1.24 22.33 15.55
C ASN A 81 -0.36 22.58 14.31
N LEU A 82 -0.84 22.27 13.10
CA LEU A 82 -0.11 22.48 11.84
C LEU A 82 0.24 23.96 11.60
N GLN A 83 -0.65 24.88 11.95
CA GLN A 83 -0.38 26.33 11.88
C GLN A 83 0.73 26.77 12.83
N ALA A 84 0.89 26.10 13.98
CA ALA A 84 1.93 26.42 14.95
C ALA A 84 3.27 25.74 14.61
N ASP A 85 3.21 24.52 14.08
CA ASP A 85 4.36 23.75 13.62
C ASP A 85 3.92 22.83 12.48
N PRO A 86 4.44 23.00 11.25
CA PRO A 86 3.93 22.29 10.09
C PRO A 86 4.33 20.80 10.09
N ARG A 87 5.28 20.37 10.95
CA ARG A 87 5.77 19.00 10.95
C ARG A 87 4.67 18.01 11.34
N ALA A 88 4.47 17.03 10.49
CA ALA A 88 3.45 16.00 10.68
C ALA A 88 3.85 14.66 10.06
N SER A 89 3.15 13.61 10.44
CA SER A 89 3.18 12.34 9.72
C SER A 89 1.78 11.78 9.53
N LEU A 90 1.59 11.04 8.44
CA LEU A 90 0.35 10.32 8.14
C LEU A 90 0.64 8.82 8.12
N LEU A 91 0.06 8.09 9.07
CA LEU A 91 0.05 6.63 9.07
C LEU A 91 -1.12 6.11 8.25
N VAL A 92 -0.84 5.27 7.27
CA VAL A 92 -1.81 4.56 6.43
C VAL A 92 -1.64 3.06 6.67
N THR A 93 -2.74 2.37 6.98
CA THR A 93 -2.78 0.92 7.20
C THR A 93 -3.54 0.24 6.07
N GLN A 94 -3.19 -1.01 5.77
CA GLN A 94 -3.88 -1.82 4.77
C GLN A 94 -5.40 -1.89 5.03
N PRO A 95 -6.24 -1.41 4.09
CA PRO A 95 -7.69 -1.47 4.23
C PRO A 95 -8.20 -2.91 4.32
N GLY A 96 -9.22 -3.12 5.15
CA GLY A 96 -9.94 -4.40 5.22
C GLY A 96 -9.18 -5.56 5.87
N TRP A 97 -7.97 -5.34 6.38
CA TRP A 97 -7.21 -6.40 7.05
C TRP A 97 -7.82 -6.77 8.40
N SER A 98 -8.14 -8.05 8.60
CA SER A 98 -8.73 -8.58 9.83
C SER A 98 -7.87 -9.65 10.53
N GLY A 99 -6.67 -9.93 10.02
CA GLY A 99 -5.73 -10.88 10.61
C GLY A 99 -4.83 -10.24 11.67
N ASP A 100 -3.66 -10.85 11.92
CA ASP A 100 -2.62 -10.26 12.78
C ASP A 100 -2.26 -8.84 12.29
N PRO A 101 -2.45 -7.78 13.09
CA PRO A 101 -2.13 -6.41 12.70
C PRO A 101 -0.66 -6.21 12.28
N LEU A 102 0.27 -6.99 12.81
CA LEU A 102 1.69 -6.89 12.47
C LEU A 102 2.03 -7.51 11.10
N ALA A 103 1.14 -8.34 10.57
CA ALA A 103 1.26 -8.91 9.24
C ALA A 103 0.72 -7.99 8.13
N ALA A 104 -0.12 -7.01 8.48
CA ALA A 104 -0.69 -6.05 7.52
C ALA A 104 0.37 -5.10 6.96
N ALA A 105 0.16 -4.57 5.75
CA ALA A 105 1.00 -3.49 5.25
C ALA A 105 0.69 -2.15 5.95
N ARG A 106 1.71 -1.33 6.20
CA ARG A 106 1.62 0.01 6.78
C ARG A 106 2.63 0.95 6.11
N LEU A 107 2.25 2.21 6.02
CA LEU A 107 3.04 3.29 5.45
C LEU A 107 2.98 4.49 6.38
N THR A 108 4.14 5.03 6.76
CA THR A 108 4.23 6.33 7.44
C THR A 108 4.82 7.34 6.48
N LEU A 109 4.02 8.32 6.05
CA LEU A 109 4.47 9.47 5.28
C LEU A 109 4.89 10.57 6.25
N MET A 110 6.13 11.04 6.18
CA MET A 110 6.65 12.09 7.05
C MET A 110 6.87 13.37 6.24
N GLY A 111 6.52 14.52 6.81
CA GLY A 111 6.67 15.77 6.08
C GLY A 111 6.12 16.98 6.80
N GLU A 112 5.74 17.97 6.01
CA GLU A 112 5.18 19.22 6.49
C GLU A 112 3.81 19.49 5.87
N GLY A 113 2.82 19.78 6.71
CA GLY A 113 1.49 20.16 6.26
C GLY A 113 1.43 21.65 5.96
N HIS A 114 1.08 22.01 4.72
CA HIS A 114 0.93 23.39 4.28
C HIS A 114 -0.44 23.60 3.63
N VAL A 115 -1.00 24.81 3.72
CA VAL A 115 -2.23 25.17 2.99
C VAL A 115 -1.94 25.05 1.49
N VAL A 116 -2.86 24.43 0.75
CA VAL A 116 -2.76 24.31 -0.70
C VAL A 116 -2.91 25.71 -1.32
N PRO A 117 -2.01 26.11 -2.25
CA PRO A 117 -2.11 27.41 -2.91
C PRO A 117 -3.44 27.62 -3.65
N ALA A 118 -3.85 28.88 -3.79
CA ALA A 118 -5.14 29.24 -4.38
C ALA A 118 -5.30 28.72 -5.82
N GLU A 119 -4.22 28.74 -6.60
CA GLU A 119 -4.15 28.26 -7.97
C GLU A 119 -4.31 26.73 -8.08
N GLU A 120 -3.93 25.98 -7.04
CA GLU A 120 -4.03 24.52 -6.99
C GLU A 120 -5.34 24.03 -6.36
N THR A 121 -6.06 24.92 -5.65
CA THR A 121 -7.24 24.58 -4.84
C THR A 121 -8.34 23.88 -5.64
N LYS A 122 -8.59 24.31 -6.90
CA LYS A 122 -9.59 23.67 -7.76
C LYS A 122 -9.24 22.21 -8.09
N THR A 123 -7.97 21.94 -8.35
CA THR A 123 -7.46 20.59 -8.64
C THR A 123 -7.53 19.71 -7.39
N ALA A 124 -7.10 20.25 -6.24
CA ALA A 124 -7.20 19.56 -4.96
C ALA A 124 -8.65 19.21 -4.59
N ARG A 125 -9.59 20.14 -4.81
CA ARG A 125 -11.03 19.91 -4.61
C ARG A 125 -11.55 18.77 -5.49
N GLY A 126 -11.18 18.74 -6.76
CA GLY A 126 -11.55 17.66 -7.68
C GLY A 126 -11.04 16.30 -7.21
N ALA A 127 -9.75 16.20 -6.89
CA ALA A 127 -9.14 14.97 -6.40
C ALA A 127 -9.77 14.49 -5.09
N TYR A 128 -10.06 15.41 -4.16
CA TYR A 128 -10.66 15.08 -2.87
C TYR A 128 -12.10 14.58 -2.99
N LEU A 129 -12.95 15.29 -3.73
CA LEU A 129 -14.37 14.92 -3.89
C LEU A 129 -14.58 13.65 -4.71
N ALA A 130 -13.68 13.34 -5.66
CA ALA A 130 -13.70 12.07 -6.38
C ALA A 130 -13.52 10.85 -5.44
N ARG A 131 -12.92 11.07 -4.27
CA ARG A 131 -12.67 10.03 -3.26
C ARG A 131 -13.64 10.08 -2.08
N HIS A 132 -14.07 11.28 -1.71
CA HIS A 132 -14.91 11.57 -0.54
C HIS A 132 -16.11 12.43 -0.94
N GLU A 133 -17.04 11.87 -1.70
CA GLU A 133 -18.21 12.59 -2.23
C GLU A 133 -19.03 13.31 -1.16
N ARG A 134 -19.14 12.71 0.04
CA ARG A 134 -19.85 13.30 1.19
C ARG A 134 -19.25 14.62 1.65
N ALA A 135 -17.98 14.90 1.36
CA ALA A 135 -17.39 16.18 1.71
C ALA A 135 -17.96 17.37 0.92
N ALA A 136 -18.70 17.12 -0.16
CA ALA A 136 -19.42 18.17 -0.89
C ALA A 136 -20.34 19.01 -0.01
N TYR A 137 -20.80 18.49 1.13
CA TYR A 137 -21.65 19.23 2.08
C TYR A 137 -20.91 20.31 2.87
N TRP A 138 -19.59 20.23 3.04
CA TRP A 138 -18.81 21.17 3.89
C TRP A 138 -17.53 21.70 3.22
N VAL A 139 -17.18 21.22 2.02
CA VAL A 139 -15.96 21.61 1.31
C VAL A 139 -15.87 23.10 0.99
N ASP A 140 -17.02 23.78 0.89
CA ASP A 140 -17.10 25.20 0.58
C ASP A 140 -17.39 26.06 1.85
N PHE A 141 -17.31 25.48 3.05
CA PHE A 141 -17.41 26.24 4.31
C PHE A 141 -16.16 27.11 4.52
N GLU A 142 -16.35 28.34 4.97
CA GLU A 142 -15.27 29.33 5.14
C GLU A 142 -14.18 28.88 6.13
N ASP A 143 -14.54 28.04 7.09
CA ASP A 143 -13.60 27.53 8.07
C ASP A 143 -12.80 26.32 7.57
N PHE A 144 -13.11 25.73 6.41
CA PHE A 144 -12.37 24.60 5.83
C PHE A 144 -11.38 25.04 4.75
N ALA A 145 -10.22 24.41 4.76
CA ALA A 145 -9.21 24.61 3.72
C ALA A 145 -8.55 23.27 3.32
N PHE A 146 -8.06 23.22 2.09
CA PHE A 146 -7.22 22.13 1.64
C PHE A 146 -5.79 22.34 2.15
N TRP A 147 -5.23 21.29 2.74
CA TRP A 147 -3.83 21.21 3.14
C TRP A 147 -3.16 20.05 2.41
N ARG A 148 -1.89 20.22 2.06
CA ARG A 148 -1.04 19.20 1.45
C ARG A 148 0.07 18.83 2.43
N LEU A 149 0.31 17.53 2.59
CA LEU A 149 1.51 17.03 3.26
C LEU A 149 2.63 16.95 2.23
N GLU A 150 3.59 17.87 2.30
CA GLU A 150 4.82 17.83 1.52
C GLU A 150 5.72 16.72 2.10
N VAL A 151 5.79 15.59 1.38
CA VAL A 151 6.51 14.39 1.84
C VAL A 151 8.02 14.62 1.77
N VAL A 152 8.69 14.46 2.91
CA VAL A 152 10.15 14.58 3.05
C VAL A 152 10.80 13.21 3.03
N ASP A 153 10.17 12.22 3.66
CA ASP A 153 10.63 10.84 3.71
C ASP A 153 9.46 9.91 4.07
N LEU A 154 9.60 8.61 3.85
CA LEU A 154 8.58 7.66 4.26
C LEU A 154 9.15 6.31 4.68
N TYR A 155 8.45 5.69 5.62
CA TYR A 155 8.78 4.37 6.14
C TYR A 155 7.68 3.38 5.76
N PHE A 156 8.04 2.38 4.97
CA PHE A 156 7.14 1.34 4.50
C PHE A 156 7.38 0.03 5.23
N VAL A 157 6.30 -0.66 5.59
CA VAL A 157 6.30 -2.01 6.17
C VAL A 157 5.25 -2.84 5.43
N GLY A 158 5.67 -3.74 4.56
CA GLY A 158 4.81 -4.61 3.73
C GLY A 158 4.35 -5.90 4.40
N GLY A 159 4.44 -6.00 5.72
CA GLY A 159 4.24 -7.23 6.51
C GLY A 159 5.56 -7.73 7.11
N PHE A 160 5.67 -9.03 7.36
CA PHE A 160 6.90 -9.62 7.92
C PHE A 160 8.06 -9.50 6.93
N ALA A 161 9.22 -9.04 7.43
CA ALA A 161 10.52 -9.01 6.75
C ALA A 161 10.65 -8.09 5.51
N ALA A 162 9.63 -7.31 5.16
CA ALA A 162 9.67 -6.32 4.09
C ALA A 162 9.45 -4.91 4.67
N MET A 163 10.53 -4.27 5.15
CA MET A 163 10.48 -2.91 5.67
C MET A 163 11.70 -2.11 5.26
N ASP A 164 11.49 -0.87 4.86
CA ASP A 164 12.58 0.06 4.55
C ASP A 164 12.10 1.51 4.51
N TRP A 165 13.08 2.41 4.51
CA TRP A 165 12.89 3.78 4.11
C TRP A 165 12.80 3.88 2.59
N VAL A 166 11.97 4.80 2.11
CA VAL A 166 11.87 5.12 0.68
C VAL A 166 11.99 6.63 0.56
N SER A 167 12.87 7.08 -0.32
CA SER A 167 13.04 8.52 -0.51
C SER A 167 11.76 9.16 -1.07
N ALA A 168 11.51 10.42 -0.72
CA ALA A 168 10.41 11.17 -1.32
C ALA A 168 10.51 11.24 -2.86
N ALA A 169 11.72 11.25 -3.41
CA ALA A 169 11.95 11.24 -4.86
C ALA A 169 11.50 9.92 -5.52
N ASP A 170 11.89 8.78 -4.94
CA ASP A 170 11.47 7.47 -5.45
C ASP A 170 9.95 7.29 -5.35
N TYR A 171 9.36 7.75 -4.25
CA TYR A 171 7.91 7.74 -4.05
C TYR A 171 7.16 8.60 -5.06
N ALA A 172 7.65 9.81 -5.34
CA ALA A 172 7.05 10.71 -6.31
C ALA A 172 7.17 10.16 -7.75
N ALA A 173 8.28 9.48 -8.06
CA ALA A 173 8.54 8.88 -9.38
C ALA A 173 7.81 7.55 -9.62
N ALA A 174 7.44 6.83 -8.55
CA ALA A 174 6.69 5.59 -8.64
C ALA A 174 5.21 5.83 -8.94
N GLU A 175 4.50 4.79 -9.39
CA GLU A 175 3.05 4.81 -9.56
C GLU A 175 2.38 3.68 -8.75
N PRO A 176 1.12 3.82 -8.36
CA PRO A 176 0.34 2.70 -7.83
C PRO A 176 0.33 1.52 -8.80
N ASP A 177 0.28 0.31 -8.28
CA ASP A 177 0.11 -0.89 -9.10
C ASP A 177 -1.19 -0.78 -9.92
N PRO A 178 -1.18 -1.09 -11.22
CA PRO A 178 -2.36 -0.96 -12.07
C PRO A 178 -3.50 -1.90 -11.66
N LEU A 179 -3.23 -2.94 -10.86
CA LEU A 179 -4.25 -3.81 -10.31
C LEU A 179 -4.77 -3.35 -8.94
N ALA A 180 -4.27 -2.25 -8.36
CA ALA A 180 -4.53 -1.85 -6.98
C ALA A 180 -6.02 -1.89 -6.59
N ASP A 181 -6.90 -1.37 -7.44
CA ASP A 181 -8.35 -1.28 -7.18
C ASP A 181 -9.10 -2.62 -7.39
N VAL A 182 -8.52 -3.57 -8.14
CA VAL A 182 -9.15 -4.85 -8.49
C VAL A 182 -8.51 -6.07 -7.82
N ALA A 183 -7.34 -5.91 -7.20
CA ALA A 183 -6.55 -6.98 -6.60
C ALA A 183 -7.35 -7.77 -5.54
N GLY A 184 -8.11 -7.09 -4.68
CA GLY A 184 -8.97 -7.74 -3.69
C GLY A 184 -9.98 -8.69 -4.31
N GLY A 185 -10.68 -8.25 -5.37
CA GLY A 185 -11.65 -9.08 -6.08
C GLY A 185 -11.02 -10.27 -6.81
N ILE A 186 -9.80 -10.11 -7.35
CA ILE A 186 -9.04 -11.21 -7.96
C ILE A 186 -8.69 -12.26 -6.89
N VAL A 187 -8.15 -11.82 -5.75
CA VAL A 187 -7.77 -12.69 -4.63
C VAL A 187 -8.99 -13.47 -4.11
N GLU A 188 -10.12 -12.80 -3.86
CA GLU A 188 -11.34 -13.43 -3.39
C GLU A 188 -11.87 -14.47 -4.39
N HIS A 189 -11.93 -14.13 -5.68
CA HIS A 189 -12.40 -15.05 -6.72
C HIS A 189 -11.51 -16.29 -6.84
N MET A 190 -10.18 -16.10 -6.85
CA MET A 190 -9.23 -17.21 -6.95
C MET A 190 -9.33 -18.15 -5.75
N ASN A 191 -9.44 -17.60 -4.53
CA ASN A 191 -9.55 -18.39 -3.32
C ASN A 191 -10.88 -19.15 -3.22
N ARG A 192 -11.98 -18.55 -3.68
CA ARG A 192 -13.31 -19.16 -3.62
C ARG A 192 -13.51 -20.24 -4.68
N ASP A 193 -13.11 -19.95 -5.92
CA ASP A 193 -13.55 -20.72 -7.08
C ASP A 193 -12.43 -21.61 -7.68
N HIS A 194 -11.16 -21.41 -7.29
CA HIS A 194 -9.99 -22.04 -7.95
C HIS A 194 -8.90 -22.54 -6.98
N ALA A 195 -9.29 -23.06 -5.81
CA ALA A 195 -8.34 -23.53 -4.79
C ALA A 195 -7.40 -24.65 -5.30
N ASP A 196 -7.88 -25.53 -6.16
CA ASP A 196 -7.10 -26.59 -6.81
C ASP A 196 -6.03 -26.02 -7.76
N ALA A 197 -6.37 -24.96 -8.51
CA ALA A 197 -5.43 -24.25 -9.36
C ALA A 197 -4.29 -23.62 -8.56
N LEU A 198 -4.58 -23.06 -7.37
CA LEU A 198 -3.56 -22.47 -6.50
C LEU A 198 -2.54 -23.51 -6.03
N VAL A 199 -2.98 -24.72 -5.68
CA VAL A 199 -2.09 -25.84 -5.33
C VAL A 199 -1.27 -26.26 -6.55
N ALA A 200 -1.88 -26.34 -7.73
CA ALA A 200 -1.16 -26.66 -8.97
C ALA A 200 -0.08 -25.62 -9.30
N TYR A 201 -0.35 -24.33 -9.10
CA TYR A 201 0.65 -23.28 -9.29
C TYR A 201 1.83 -23.42 -8.33
N ALA A 202 1.56 -23.64 -7.04
CA ALA A 202 2.60 -23.87 -6.03
C ALA A 202 3.51 -25.05 -6.42
N ARG A 203 2.91 -26.15 -6.86
CA ARG A 203 3.66 -27.35 -7.28
C ARG A 203 4.54 -27.09 -8.50
N VAL A 204 4.00 -26.45 -9.54
CA VAL A 204 4.69 -26.33 -10.83
C VAL A 204 5.66 -25.15 -10.88
N TYR A 205 5.25 -23.98 -10.40
CA TYR A 205 6.04 -22.75 -10.54
C TYR A 205 6.92 -22.44 -9.33
N ALA A 206 6.51 -22.88 -8.14
CA ALA A 206 7.29 -22.71 -6.91
C ALA A 206 8.03 -23.98 -6.49
N ARG A 207 7.73 -25.14 -7.11
CA ARG A 207 8.27 -26.46 -6.73
C ARG A 207 8.02 -26.82 -5.26
N GLU A 208 6.93 -26.30 -4.70
CA GLU A 208 6.51 -26.54 -3.31
C GLU A 208 5.29 -27.45 -3.28
N GLN A 209 5.27 -28.39 -2.34
CA GLN A 209 4.12 -29.26 -2.10
C GLN A 209 3.22 -28.63 -1.03
N ALA A 210 1.91 -28.66 -1.26
CA ALA A 210 0.92 -28.13 -0.33
C ALA A 210 -0.37 -28.94 -0.41
N ASP A 211 -1.01 -29.15 0.74
CA ASP A 211 -2.37 -29.70 0.83
C ASP A 211 -3.39 -28.62 0.48
N GLU A 212 -3.11 -27.37 0.86
CA GLU A 212 -3.92 -26.20 0.57
C GLU A 212 -3.04 -25.00 0.18
N ALA A 213 -3.56 -24.17 -0.72
CA ALA A 213 -2.95 -22.91 -1.10
C ALA A 213 -4.00 -21.80 -1.10
N THR A 214 -3.65 -20.65 -0.53
CA THR A 214 -4.48 -19.44 -0.51
C THR A 214 -3.70 -18.30 -1.15
N MET A 215 -4.26 -17.65 -2.15
CA MET A 215 -3.73 -16.41 -2.68
C MET A 215 -3.91 -15.30 -1.64
N VAL A 216 -2.84 -14.61 -1.27
CA VAL A 216 -2.85 -13.55 -0.26
C VAL A 216 -2.56 -12.17 -0.82
N ALA A 217 -1.97 -12.10 -2.02
CA ALA A 217 -1.73 -10.86 -2.75
C ALA A 217 -1.57 -11.15 -4.25
N VAL A 218 -1.90 -10.16 -5.07
CA VAL A 218 -1.62 -10.12 -6.51
C VAL A 218 -1.23 -8.69 -6.88
N ASP A 219 -0.27 -8.56 -7.77
CA ASP A 219 0.23 -7.31 -8.34
C ASP A 219 0.56 -7.52 -9.82
N ARG A 220 0.98 -6.48 -10.54
CA ARG A 220 1.22 -6.57 -11.99
C ARG A 220 2.29 -7.60 -12.38
N LEU A 221 3.17 -7.99 -11.46
CA LEU A 221 4.30 -8.88 -11.72
C LEU A 221 4.04 -10.33 -11.29
N GLY A 222 2.99 -10.59 -10.52
CA GLY A 222 2.71 -11.93 -10.02
C GLY A 222 1.78 -11.95 -8.81
N PHE A 223 1.83 -13.04 -8.05
CA PHE A 223 0.99 -13.25 -6.89
C PHE A 223 1.72 -14.01 -5.79
N LYS A 224 1.24 -13.85 -4.56
CA LYS A 224 1.74 -14.55 -3.38
C LYS A 224 0.73 -15.57 -2.90
N LEU A 225 1.20 -16.78 -2.63
CA LEU A 225 0.43 -17.85 -2.01
C LEU A 225 0.90 -18.06 -0.58
N ARG A 226 -0.04 -18.30 0.32
CA ARG A 226 0.19 -18.96 1.61
C ARG A 226 -0.12 -20.45 1.42
N LEU A 227 0.82 -21.30 1.78
CA LEU A 227 0.72 -22.75 1.62
C LEU A 227 0.57 -23.42 2.99
N ARG A 228 -0.22 -24.49 3.03
CA ARG A 228 -0.33 -25.38 4.19
C ARG A 228 0.02 -26.80 3.78
N GLN A 229 0.94 -27.42 4.52
CA GLN A 229 1.32 -28.82 4.35
C GLN A 229 1.36 -29.49 5.74
N GLY A 230 0.36 -30.30 6.06
CA GLY A 230 0.08 -30.70 7.44
C GLY A 230 -0.10 -29.47 8.33
N ASP A 231 0.72 -29.39 9.39
CA ASP A 231 0.77 -28.26 10.33
C ASP A 231 1.73 -27.14 9.89
N ARG A 232 2.51 -27.35 8.83
CA ARG A 232 3.48 -26.37 8.34
C ARG A 232 2.78 -25.31 7.50
N LEU A 233 2.92 -24.04 7.88
CA LEU A 233 2.56 -22.89 7.08
C LEU A 233 3.81 -22.27 6.45
N SER A 234 3.74 -22.00 5.15
CA SER A 234 4.78 -21.28 4.41
C SER A 234 4.15 -20.28 3.44
N SER A 235 4.98 -19.51 2.73
CA SER A 235 4.51 -18.60 1.70
C SER A 235 5.49 -18.58 0.54
N VAL A 236 4.97 -18.46 -0.66
CA VAL A 236 5.77 -18.36 -1.88
C VAL A 236 5.22 -17.31 -2.81
N ARG A 237 6.11 -16.67 -3.58
CA ARG A 237 5.74 -15.76 -4.65
C ARG A 237 5.93 -16.46 -6.00
N ILE A 238 4.96 -16.26 -6.89
CA ILE A 238 4.98 -16.78 -8.25
C ILE A 238 4.88 -15.58 -9.20
N ALA A 239 5.86 -15.45 -10.10
CA ALA A 239 5.84 -14.42 -11.13
C ALA A 239 4.87 -14.79 -12.25
N PHE A 240 4.24 -13.77 -12.81
CA PHE A 240 3.63 -13.90 -14.12
C PHE A 240 4.72 -13.99 -15.21
N PRO A 241 4.47 -14.70 -16.31
CA PRO A 241 5.38 -14.73 -17.47
C PRO A 241 5.52 -13.38 -18.17
N ARG A 242 4.58 -12.45 -17.92
CA ARG A 242 4.56 -11.08 -18.42
C ARG A 242 3.81 -10.18 -17.45
N GLU A 243 4.10 -8.88 -17.47
CA GLU A 243 3.33 -7.92 -16.67
C GLU A 243 1.86 -7.90 -17.10
N VAL A 244 0.96 -7.71 -16.13
CA VAL A 244 -0.48 -7.54 -16.37
C VAL A 244 -0.96 -6.22 -15.81
N ARG A 245 -1.85 -5.54 -16.53
CA ARG A 245 -2.32 -4.18 -16.19
C ARG A 245 -3.81 -4.13 -15.88
N THR A 246 -4.55 -5.20 -16.15
CA THR A 246 -5.99 -5.27 -15.92
C THR A 246 -6.40 -6.63 -15.34
N ALA A 247 -7.60 -6.68 -14.74
CA ALA A 247 -8.18 -7.94 -14.27
C ALA A 247 -8.42 -8.94 -15.41
N GLY A 248 -8.63 -8.45 -16.65
CA GLY A 248 -8.75 -9.29 -17.84
C GLY A 248 -7.42 -9.97 -18.18
N GLU A 249 -6.35 -9.18 -18.28
CA GLU A 249 -5.00 -9.69 -18.54
C GLU A 249 -4.53 -10.65 -17.44
N SER A 250 -4.81 -10.35 -16.17
CA SER A 250 -4.47 -11.26 -15.07
C SER A 250 -5.20 -12.60 -15.19
N ARG A 251 -6.48 -12.60 -15.58
CA ARG A 251 -7.26 -13.83 -15.81
C ARG A 251 -6.71 -14.63 -16.98
N GLU A 252 -6.36 -13.97 -18.09
CA GLU A 252 -5.75 -14.62 -19.25
C GLU A 252 -4.44 -15.31 -18.89
N VAL A 253 -3.55 -14.61 -18.20
CA VAL A 253 -2.25 -15.13 -17.75
C VAL A 253 -2.43 -16.30 -16.77
N LEU A 254 -3.29 -16.17 -15.76
CA LEU A 254 -3.56 -17.26 -14.82
C LEU A 254 -4.10 -18.51 -15.56
N THR A 255 -5.01 -18.32 -16.51
CA THR A 255 -5.56 -19.43 -17.31
C THR A 255 -4.49 -20.10 -18.17
N GLU A 256 -3.62 -19.30 -18.81
CA GLU A 256 -2.48 -19.79 -19.58
C GLU A 256 -1.53 -20.63 -18.70
N MET A 257 -1.18 -20.11 -17.52
CA MET A 257 -0.35 -20.82 -16.55
C MET A 257 -1.00 -22.14 -16.12
N LEU A 258 -2.31 -22.16 -15.83
CA LEU A 258 -3.01 -23.38 -15.42
C LEU A 258 -3.03 -24.46 -16.51
N ARG A 259 -3.11 -24.06 -17.79
CA ARG A 259 -3.01 -25.03 -18.90
C ARG A 259 -1.63 -25.69 -18.93
N GLN A 260 -0.57 -24.93 -18.69
CA GLN A 260 0.80 -25.45 -18.65
C GLN A 260 1.03 -26.39 -17.44
N THR A 261 0.29 -26.23 -16.33
CA THR A 261 0.40 -27.20 -15.21
C THR A 261 -0.23 -28.55 -15.54
N ARG A 262 -1.16 -28.61 -16.50
CA ARG A 262 -1.90 -29.82 -16.90
C ARG A 262 -1.26 -30.55 -18.08
N GLY A 263 -0.64 -29.83 -18.99
CA GLY A 263 0.08 -30.40 -20.13
C GLY A 263 1.57 -30.47 -19.87
N GLY A 264 2.01 -31.26 -18.88
CA GLY A 264 3.43 -31.44 -18.55
C GLY A 264 4.32 -31.70 -19.79
N PRO A 265 5.64 -31.45 -19.70
CA PRO A 265 6.56 -31.70 -20.82
C PRO A 265 6.45 -33.11 -21.38
#